data_AF-A0A373LN72-F1
#
_entry.id   AF-A0A373LN72-F1
#
_cell.length_a   1.000
_cell.length_b   1.000
_cell.length_c   1.000
_cell.angle_alpha   90.00
_cell.angle_beta   90.00
_cell.angle_gamma   90.00
#
_symmetry.space_group_name_H-M   'P 1'
#
loop_
_entity.id
_entity.type
_entity.pdbx_description
1 polymer ?
#
loop_
_entity_poly.entity_id
_entity_poly.type
_entity_poly.pdbx_seq_one_letter_code
_entity_poly.pdbx_strand_id
1 'polypeptide(L)'
;MRVLGKIKKICLVFMVAAMVLTLFGCGSSSSKSEQESSTKTDDKTVAIHAGKIKVYLDEAKYYAYTAQGTYETYYLTKGKDLNWNKKTSKGVSMENLVKSTVLDDICRRECMYALRDEYAVTLSQEESDQIDIKLSNYYTETNGELLSKIGISKSRLKKVFEKKEIADKVENLMSFNDKKLPDEMYKKWKSDNTVTAEVQWENISFKHHIFTSDDLY
;
A
#
# COMPACT_ATOMS: atom_id res chain seq x y z
N MET A 1 -36.25 -3.25 4.76
CA MET A 1 -35.77 -2.36 3.69
C MET A 1 -35.55 -0.97 4.27
N ARG A 2 -34.46 -0.31 3.88
CA ARG A 2 -33.98 1.03 4.29
C ARG A 2 -33.20 1.12 5.61
N VAL A 3 -31.90 0.84 5.52
CA VAL A 3 -30.86 1.69 6.13
C VAL A 3 -29.76 1.90 5.08
N LEU A 4 -30.13 2.48 3.94
CA LEU A 4 -29.19 3.19 3.05
C LEU A 4 -29.38 4.66 3.35
N GLY A 5 -28.61 5.20 4.28
CA GLY A 5 -28.75 6.59 4.68
C GLY A 5 -27.52 7.04 5.43
N LYS A 6 -26.62 7.72 4.71
CA LYS A 6 -25.54 8.57 5.21
C LYS A 6 -24.26 7.87 5.70
N ILE A 7 -23.63 7.08 4.83
CA ILE A 7 -22.17 6.92 4.92
C ILE A 7 -21.56 8.19 4.32
N LYS A 8 -20.89 9.04 5.12
CA LYS A 8 -19.97 10.05 4.58
C LYS A 8 -19.00 9.30 3.68
N LYS A 9 -18.81 9.75 2.43
CA LYS A 9 -18.00 9.09 1.40
C LYS A 9 -16.64 8.62 1.95
N ILE A 10 -16.56 7.38 2.42
CA ILE A 10 -15.28 6.69 2.61
C ILE A 10 -14.91 6.19 1.21
N CYS A 11 -14.35 7.08 0.39
CA CYS A 11 -13.69 6.69 -0.86
C CYS A 11 -12.33 6.09 -0.49
N LEU A 12 -12.34 4.84 -0.05
CA LEU A 12 -11.16 4.00 -0.09
C LEU A 12 -10.99 3.56 -1.55
N VAL A 13 -10.00 4.13 -2.24
CA VAL A 13 -9.49 3.54 -3.48
C VAL A 13 -8.97 2.15 -3.11
N PHE A 14 -9.78 1.12 -3.41
CA PHE A 14 -9.45 -0.27 -3.20
C PHE A 14 -8.22 -0.64 -4.03
N MET A 15 -7.05 -0.74 -3.40
CA MET A 15 -5.94 -1.53 -3.93
C MET A 15 -6.06 -2.96 -3.40
N VAL A 16 -7.10 -3.66 -3.84
CA VAL A 16 -7.13 -5.13 -3.83
C VAL A 16 -6.88 -5.57 -5.26
N ALA A 17 -5.80 -6.32 -5.45
CA ALA A 17 -5.43 -6.91 -6.73
C ALA A 17 -6.59 -7.75 -7.32
N ALA A 18 -6.66 -7.72 -8.66
CA ALA A 18 -7.57 -8.46 -9.56
C ALA A 18 -8.98 -7.86 -9.78
N MET A 19 -9.10 -7.01 -10.80
CA MET A 19 -9.84 -7.29 -12.05
C MET A 19 -9.91 -6.04 -12.94
N VAL A 20 -9.55 -6.22 -14.20
CA VAL A 20 -9.79 -5.27 -15.29
C VAL A 20 -11.27 -4.93 -15.33
N LEU A 21 -11.62 -3.64 -15.25
CA LEU A 21 -12.77 -3.05 -15.92
C LEU A 21 -12.49 -1.55 -16.11
N THR A 22 -12.11 -1.21 -17.33
CA THR A 22 -12.12 0.15 -17.87
C THR A 22 -13.54 0.71 -17.84
N LEU A 23 -13.76 1.83 -17.17
CA LEU A 23 -14.75 2.83 -17.59
C LEU A 23 -14.30 4.21 -17.11
N PHE A 24 -14.03 5.08 -18.08
CA PHE A 24 -13.87 6.52 -17.87
C PHE A 24 -15.17 7.09 -17.29
N GLY A 25 -15.05 7.80 -16.17
CA GLY A 25 -16.13 8.57 -15.55
C GLY A 25 -15.64 9.96 -15.19
N CYS A 26 -15.65 10.85 -16.18
CA CYS A 26 -15.45 12.28 -15.97
C CYS A 26 -16.67 12.83 -15.19
N GLY A 27 -16.43 13.39 -14.01
CA GLY A 27 -17.47 14.01 -13.18
C GLY A 27 -16.88 15.18 -12.40
N SER A 28 -17.11 16.39 -12.91
CA SER A 28 -16.72 17.65 -12.29
C SER A 28 -17.66 18.02 -11.13
N SER A 29 -17.09 18.47 -10.00
CA SER A 29 -17.42 19.74 -9.31
C SER A 29 -16.93 19.79 -7.84
N SER A 30 -15.93 20.67 -7.62
CA SER A 30 -15.70 21.60 -6.49
C SER A 30 -16.21 21.27 -5.07
N SER A 31 -15.30 21.21 -4.09
CA SER A 31 -14.94 22.38 -3.24
C SER A 31 -13.96 22.03 -2.11
N LYS A 32 -13.05 22.99 -1.87
CA LYS A 32 -11.97 23.14 -0.89
C LYS A 32 -12.01 22.33 0.40
N SER A 33 -10.88 21.69 0.71
CA SER A 33 -10.16 21.97 1.96
C SER A 33 -8.66 22.02 1.66
N GLU A 34 -8.09 23.21 1.82
CA GLU A 34 -6.65 23.42 1.88
C GLU A 34 -6.18 22.84 3.21
N GLN A 35 -5.75 21.58 3.20
CA GLN A 35 -5.03 21.03 4.34
C GLN A 35 -3.53 21.18 4.07
N GLU A 36 -2.98 22.15 4.80
CA GLU A 36 -1.60 22.60 4.86
C GLU A 36 -0.57 21.65 4.25
N SER A 37 0.03 22.15 3.17
CA SER A 37 1.32 21.73 2.64
C SER A 37 2.41 21.99 3.68
N SER A 38 2.45 21.21 4.74
CA SER A 38 3.69 20.97 5.46
C SER A 38 4.57 20.13 4.52
N THR A 39 5.67 20.72 4.07
CA THR A 39 6.75 20.03 3.37
C THR A 39 7.38 19.00 4.31
N LYS A 40 6.68 17.88 4.54
CA LYS A 40 7.22 16.74 5.29
C LYS A 40 8.49 16.30 4.58
N THR A 41 9.62 16.44 5.26
CA THR A 41 10.90 15.95 4.76
C THR A 41 10.92 14.44 4.81
N ASP A 42 11.38 13.83 3.73
CA ASP A 42 11.66 12.40 3.61
C ASP A 42 12.36 11.82 4.87
N ASP A 43 11.77 10.77 5.45
CA ASP A 43 12.42 10.04 6.56
C ASP A 43 13.56 9.19 5.98
N LYS A 44 14.78 9.38 6.51
CA LYS A 44 15.96 8.63 6.06
C LYS A 44 16.24 7.39 6.91
N THR A 45 15.40 7.13 7.90
CA THR A 45 15.48 5.94 8.74
C THR A 45 15.13 4.72 7.93
N VAL A 46 16.05 3.76 7.85
CA VAL A 46 15.80 2.48 7.16
C VAL A 46 14.96 1.59 8.07
N ALA A 47 13.92 0.98 7.52
CA ALA A 47 13.07 0.04 8.24
C ALA A 47 13.23 -1.40 7.74
N ILE A 48 13.54 -1.59 6.46
CA ILE A 48 13.73 -2.91 5.86
C ILE A 48 14.91 -2.87 4.89
N HIS A 49 15.75 -3.89 4.96
CA HIS A 49 16.72 -4.25 3.92
C HIS A 49 16.17 -5.43 3.11
N ALA A 50 15.78 -5.17 1.86
CA ALA A 50 15.34 -6.16 0.89
C ALA A 50 16.54 -6.52 -0.02
N GLY A 51 17.40 -7.43 0.46
CA GLY A 51 18.72 -7.62 -0.15
C GLY A 51 19.58 -6.38 -0.02
N LYS A 52 20.01 -5.81 -1.15
CA LYS A 52 20.78 -4.54 -1.17
C LYS A 52 19.89 -3.29 -1.17
N ILE A 53 18.58 -3.45 -1.28
CA ILE A 53 17.62 -2.35 -1.39
C ILE A 53 17.19 -1.91 0.01
N LYS A 54 17.17 -0.60 0.24
CA LYS A 54 16.72 0.00 1.50
C LYS A 54 15.31 0.53 1.32
N VAL A 55 14.38 0.06 2.16
CA VAL A 55 13.04 0.61 2.29
C VAL A 55 13.00 1.43 3.58
N TYR A 56 12.64 2.70 3.43
CA TYR A 56 12.64 3.65 4.53
C TYR A 56 11.35 3.58 5.34
N LEU A 57 11.39 4.12 6.55
CA LEU A 57 10.32 3.98 7.54
C LEU A 57 8.99 4.59 7.10
N ASP A 58 9.01 5.75 6.46
CA ASP A 58 7.78 6.40 5.96
C ASP A 58 7.10 5.60 4.84
N GLU A 59 7.88 4.98 3.95
CA GLU A 59 7.40 4.02 2.95
C GLU A 59 6.89 2.72 3.59
N ALA A 60 7.62 2.17 4.55
CA ALA A 60 7.20 0.96 5.25
C ALA A 60 5.89 1.19 6.04
N LYS A 61 5.74 2.36 6.67
CA LYS A 61 4.51 2.81 7.33
C LYS A 61 3.37 2.97 6.33
N TYR A 62 3.63 3.52 5.14
CA TYR A 62 2.62 3.60 4.09
C TYR A 62 2.03 2.22 3.81
N TYR A 63 2.86 1.21 3.55
CA TYR A 63 2.37 -0.14 3.29
C TYR A 63 1.65 -0.77 4.50
N ALA A 64 2.26 -0.69 5.69
CA ALA A 64 1.72 -1.33 6.88
C ALA A 64 0.39 -0.72 7.33
N TYR A 65 0.27 0.61 7.37
CA TYR A 65 -0.94 1.28 7.84
C TYR A 65 -2.04 1.33 6.77
N THR A 66 -1.71 1.33 5.48
CA THR A 66 -2.70 1.07 4.43
C THR A 66 -3.28 -0.35 4.55
N ALA A 67 -2.46 -1.35 4.86
CA ALA A 67 -2.96 -2.70 5.14
C ALA A 67 -3.83 -2.72 6.42
N GLN A 68 -3.37 -2.09 7.50
CA GLN A 68 -4.14 -1.97 8.75
C GLN A 68 -5.55 -1.41 8.47
N GLY A 69 -5.63 -0.23 7.82
CA GLY A 69 -6.89 0.41 7.51
C GLY A 69 -7.80 -0.44 6.62
N THR A 70 -7.22 -1.11 5.62
CA THR A 70 -7.96 -2.02 4.72
C THR A 70 -8.65 -3.15 5.48
N TYR A 71 -7.92 -3.81 6.39
CA TYR A 71 -8.47 -4.89 7.20
C TYR A 71 -9.52 -4.39 8.19
N GLU A 72 -9.27 -3.27 8.86
CA GLU A 72 -10.25 -2.66 9.78
C GLU A 72 -11.55 -2.32 9.06
N THR A 73 -11.49 -1.62 7.92
CA THR A 73 -12.68 -1.32 7.12
C THR A 73 -13.39 -2.59 6.69
N TYR A 74 -12.67 -3.62 6.22
CA TYR A 74 -13.30 -4.89 5.84
C TYR A 74 -14.10 -5.51 6.99
N TYR A 75 -13.53 -5.59 8.20
CA TYR A 75 -14.23 -6.14 9.36
C TYR A 75 -15.42 -5.27 9.79
N LEU A 76 -15.26 -3.95 9.75
CA LEU A 76 -16.32 -2.98 10.03
C LEU A 76 -17.51 -3.15 9.06
N THR A 77 -17.27 -3.40 7.76
CA THR A 77 -18.36 -3.69 6.80
C THR A 77 -19.13 -4.97 7.12
N LYS A 78 -18.57 -5.85 7.96
CA LYS A 78 -19.21 -7.06 8.47
C LYS A 78 -19.82 -6.87 9.87
N GLY A 79 -19.86 -5.64 10.37
CA GLY A 79 -20.37 -5.31 11.71
C GLY A 79 -19.51 -5.91 12.83
N LYS A 80 -18.19 -6.00 12.62
CA LYS A 80 -17.24 -6.57 13.59
C LYS A 80 -16.05 -5.66 13.77
N ASP A 81 -15.54 -5.60 15.00
CA ASP A 81 -14.23 -5.01 15.27
C ASP A 81 -13.12 -6.05 15.09
N LEU A 82 -12.00 -5.62 14.53
CA LEU A 82 -10.83 -6.47 14.32
C LEU A 82 -9.94 -6.48 15.57
N ASN A 83 -9.82 -7.62 16.24
CA ASN A 83 -8.82 -7.76 17.29
C ASN A 83 -7.45 -8.14 16.71
N TRP A 84 -6.54 -7.17 16.60
CA TRP A 84 -5.17 -7.34 16.10
C TRP A 84 -4.30 -8.32 16.92
N ASN A 85 -4.61 -8.50 18.20
CA ASN A 85 -3.92 -9.44 19.10
C ASN A 85 -4.48 -10.87 19.02
N LYS A 86 -5.59 -11.09 18.28
CA LYS A 86 -6.15 -12.43 18.11
C LYS A 86 -5.11 -13.34 17.47
N LYS A 87 -4.88 -14.50 18.10
CA LYS A 87 -3.94 -15.50 17.60
C LYS A 87 -4.61 -16.42 16.59
N THR A 88 -3.88 -16.76 15.54
CA THR A 88 -4.20 -17.87 14.63
C THR A 88 -4.05 -19.21 15.34
N SER A 89 -4.47 -20.31 14.70
CA SER A 89 -4.23 -21.67 15.20
C SER A 89 -2.75 -22.00 15.41
N LYS A 90 -1.84 -21.27 14.75
CA LYS A 90 -0.38 -21.40 14.88
C LYS A 90 0.23 -20.44 15.92
N GLY A 91 -0.59 -19.73 16.70
CA GLY A 91 -0.12 -18.84 17.76
C GLY A 91 0.36 -17.45 17.32
N VAL A 92 0.38 -17.16 16.01
CA VAL A 92 0.76 -15.86 15.43
C VAL A 92 -0.41 -14.88 15.56
N SER A 93 -0.18 -13.65 16.02
CA SER A 93 -1.21 -12.60 16.08
C SER A 93 -1.63 -12.14 14.67
N MET A 94 -2.84 -11.60 14.54
CA MET A 94 -3.29 -10.99 13.28
C MET A 94 -2.37 -9.86 12.82
N GLU A 95 -1.86 -9.04 13.74
CA GLU A 95 -0.88 -7.99 13.44
C GLU A 95 0.40 -8.56 12.81
N ASN A 96 1.00 -9.58 13.44
CA ASN A 96 2.22 -10.18 12.93
C ASN A 96 2.00 -10.91 11.60
N LEU A 97 0.82 -11.52 11.43
CA LEU A 97 0.43 -12.13 10.16
C LEU A 97 0.40 -11.08 9.04
N VAL A 98 -0.34 -9.98 9.24
CA VAL A 98 -0.46 -8.92 8.23
C VAL A 98 0.88 -8.24 7.97
N LYS A 99 1.66 -7.92 9.02
CA LYS A 99 3.02 -7.38 8.85
C LYS A 99 3.90 -8.33 8.03
N SER A 100 3.86 -9.63 8.31
CA SER A 100 4.64 -10.61 7.53
C SER A 100 4.23 -10.65 6.06
N THR A 101 2.92 -10.54 5.76
CA THR A 101 2.43 -10.46 4.37
C THR A 101 2.90 -9.17 3.70
N VAL A 102 2.76 -8.02 4.37
CA VAL A 102 3.20 -6.72 3.85
C VAL A 102 4.71 -6.72 3.58
N LEU A 103 5.51 -7.32 4.46
CA LEU A 103 6.96 -7.45 4.24
C LEU A 103 7.28 -8.30 3.00
N ASP A 104 6.56 -9.40 2.78
CA ASP A 104 6.73 -10.23 1.59
C ASP A 104 6.31 -9.47 0.31
N ASP A 105 5.21 -8.72 0.36
CA ASP A 105 4.74 -7.88 -0.75
C ASP A 105 5.72 -6.76 -1.10
N ILE A 106 6.36 -6.15 -0.09
CA ILE A 106 7.44 -5.18 -0.29
C ILE A 106 8.60 -5.85 -1.02
N CYS A 107 9.07 -7.01 -0.53
CA CYS A 107 10.18 -7.73 -1.14
C CYS A 107 9.88 -8.15 -2.58
N ARG A 108 8.67 -8.66 -2.86
CA ARG A 108 8.25 -9.00 -4.22
C ARG A 108 8.29 -7.78 -5.14
N ARG A 109 7.76 -6.64 -4.68
CA ARG A 109 7.77 -5.38 -5.46
C ARG A 109 9.19 -4.91 -5.75
N GLU A 110 10.09 -4.95 -4.77
CA GLU A 110 11.50 -4.61 -4.99
C GLU A 110 12.17 -5.55 -6.00
N CYS A 111 11.89 -6.85 -5.90
CA CYS A 111 12.36 -7.85 -6.86
C CYS A 111 11.91 -7.52 -8.29
N MET A 112 10.61 -7.32 -8.50
CA MET A 112 10.06 -7.04 -9.84
C MET A 112 10.54 -5.68 -10.37
N TYR A 113 10.61 -4.67 -9.52
CA TYR A 113 11.13 -3.35 -9.90
C TYR A 113 12.62 -3.38 -10.30
N ALA A 114 13.43 -4.23 -9.65
CA ALA A 114 14.83 -4.41 -9.99
C ALA A 114 15.03 -5.05 -11.38
N LEU A 115 14.05 -5.78 -11.88
CA LEU A 115 14.07 -6.45 -13.19
C LEU A 115 13.58 -5.54 -14.33
N ARG A 116 13.19 -4.29 -14.06
CA ARG A 116 12.63 -3.38 -15.08
C ARG A 116 13.55 -3.17 -16.28
N ASP A 117 14.87 -3.11 -16.06
CA ASP A 117 15.84 -2.82 -17.12
C ASP A 117 16.02 -4.04 -18.03
N GLU A 118 15.96 -5.26 -17.47
CA GLU A 118 15.98 -6.53 -18.21
C GLU A 118 14.74 -6.68 -19.12
N TYR A 119 13.59 -6.18 -18.66
CA TYR A 119 12.32 -6.22 -19.41
C TYR A 119 12.06 -4.94 -20.22
N ALA A 120 13.00 -4.00 -20.26
CA ALA A 120 12.86 -2.69 -20.92
C ALA A 120 11.56 -1.94 -20.53
N VAL A 121 11.15 -2.04 -19.27
CA VAL A 121 9.93 -1.42 -18.75
C VAL A 121 10.23 -0.02 -18.22
N THR A 122 9.54 0.97 -18.79
CA THR A 122 9.48 2.34 -18.29
C THR A 122 8.03 2.79 -18.14
N LEU A 123 7.83 3.95 -17.50
CA LEU A 123 6.53 4.63 -17.53
C LEU A 123 6.40 5.42 -18.83
N SER A 124 5.22 5.36 -19.42
CA SER A 124 4.76 6.30 -20.44
C SER A 124 4.35 7.63 -19.81
N GLN A 125 4.12 8.64 -20.65
CA GLN A 125 3.61 9.93 -20.18
C GLN A 125 2.22 9.77 -19.55
N GLU A 126 1.32 9.04 -20.20
CA GLU A 126 -0.04 8.77 -19.69
C GLU A 126 0.02 8.11 -18.30
N GLU A 127 0.84 7.06 -18.12
CA GLU A 127 0.99 6.41 -16.81
C GLU A 127 1.54 7.36 -15.74
N SER A 128 2.45 8.25 -16.12
CA SER A 128 3.01 9.27 -15.22
C SER A 128 1.94 10.28 -14.80
N ASP A 129 1.10 10.74 -15.74
CA ASP A 129 0.00 11.68 -15.48
C ASP A 129 -1.07 11.01 -14.58
N GLN A 130 -1.38 9.73 -14.82
CA GLN A 130 -2.27 8.96 -13.96
C GLN A 130 -1.71 8.78 -12.55
N ILE A 131 -0.39 8.63 -12.39
CA ILE A 131 0.27 8.60 -11.07
C ILE A 131 0.13 9.94 -10.36
N ASP A 132 0.25 11.07 -11.06
CA ASP A 132 0.07 12.40 -10.46
C ASP A 132 -1.37 12.63 -10.01
N ILE A 133 -2.35 12.17 -10.79
CA ILE A 133 -3.76 12.18 -10.38
C ILE A 133 -3.98 11.29 -9.15
N LYS A 134 -3.48 10.05 -9.16
CA LYS A 134 -3.55 9.13 -8.00
C LYS A 134 -2.92 9.75 -6.76
N LEU A 135 -1.78 10.43 -6.90
CA LEU A 135 -1.09 11.11 -5.81
C LEU A 135 -1.91 12.26 -5.24
N SER A 136 -2.50 13.09 -6.12
CA SER A 136 -3.39 14.17 -5.69
C SER A 136 -4.58 13.62 -4.91
N ASN A 137 -5.28 12.63 -5.49
CA ASN A 137 -6.46 12.02 -4.89
C ASN A 137 -6.14 11.37 -3.54
N TYR A 138 -4.98 10.73 -3.41
CA TYR A 138 -4.55 10.15 -2.14
C TYR A 138 -4.56 11.18 -0.99
N TYR A 139 -4.01 12.38 -1.19
CA TYR A 139 -3.99 13.39 -0.12
C TYR A 139 -5.33 14.10 0.10
N THR A 140 -6.23 14.09 -0.89
CA THR A 140 -7.55 14.73 -0.75
C THR A 140 -8.62 13.77 -0.21
N GLU A 141 -8.47 12.47 -0.45
CA GLU A 141 -9.49 11.45 -0.15
C GLU A 141 -9.13 10.56 1.04
N THR A 142 -7.83 10.45 1.39
CA THR A 142 -7.41 9.61 2.52
C THR A 142 -7.74 10.28 3.85
N ASN A 143 -8.24 9.48 4.80
CA ASN A 143 -8.49 9.90 6.16
C ASN A 143 -7.24 10.56 6.81
N GLY A 144 -7.46 11.69 7.51
CA GLY A 144 -6.40 12.48 8.11
C GLY A 144 -5.58 11.76 9.18
N GLU A 145 -6.19 10.85 9.96
CA GLU A 145 -5.49 10.01 10.93
C GLU A 145 -4.56 9.02 10.22
N LEU A 146 -5.03 8.37 9.14
CA LEU A 146 -4.19 7.50 8.32
C LEU A 146 -2.99 8.28 7.72
N LEU A 147 -3.24 9.46 7.14
CA LEU A 147 -2.17 10.31 6.58
C LEU A 147 -1.17 10.77 7.65
N SER A 148 -1.66 11.09 8.85
CA SER A 148 -0.82 11.50 9.99
C SER A 148 0.08 10.33 10.44
N LYS A 149 -0.51 9.14 10.61
CA LYS A 149 0.19 7.93 11.08
C LYS A 149 1.24 7.43 10.09
N ILE A 150 0.95 7.55 8.79
CA ILE A 150 1.90 7.21 7.71
C ILE A 150 3.05 8.23 7.67
N GLY A 151 2.74 9.52 7.62
CA GLY A 151 3.74 10.58 7.68
C GLY A 151 4.65 10.71 6.45
N ILE A 152 4.31 10.10 5.33
CA ILE A 152 5.11 10.12 4.09
C ILE A 152 5.02 11.47 3.37
N SER A 153 6.10 11.85 2.68
CA SER A 153 6.12 13.03 1.80
C SER A 153 5.41 12.77 0.46
N LYS A 154 4.93 13.83 -0.20
CA LYS A 154 4.35 13.73 -1.55
C LYS A 154 5.37 13.16 -2.56
N SER A 155 6.61 13.65 -2.52
CA SER A 155 7.67 13.23 -3.42
C SER A 155 8.03 11.75 -3.27
N ARG A 156 8.06 11.25 -2.04
CA ARG A 156 8.34 9.83 -1.80
C ARG A 156 7.16 8.94 -2.17
N LEU A 157 5.94 9.37 -1.85
CA LEU A 157 4.76 8.62 -2.24
C LEU A 157 4.62 8.51 -3.76
N LYS A 158 4.99 9.56 -4.51
CA LYS A 158 5.09 9.50 -5.98
C LYS A 158 6.01 8.37 -6.43
N LYS A 159 7.22 8.29 -5.88
CA LYS A 159 8.18 7.21 -6.19
C LYS A 159 7.65 5.82 -5.82
N VAL A 160 6.90 5.71 -4.72
CA VAL A 160 6.23 4.47 -4.32
C VAL A 160 5.20 4.03 -5.36
N PHE A 161 4.44 4.96 -5.93
CA PHE A 161 3.46 4.68 -6.99
C PHE A 161 4.14 4.32 -8.31
N GLU A 162 5.17 5.06 -8.71
CA GLU A 162 5.98 4.76 -9.91
C GLU A 162 6.60 3.37 -9.81
N LYS A 163 7.20 3.03 -8.66
CA LYS A 163 7.79 1.71 -8.40
C LYS A 163 6.75 0.60 -8.50
N LYS A 164 5.55 0.80 -7.94
CA LYS A 164 4.44 -0.16 -8.01
C LYS A 164 4.02 -0.41 -9.45
N GLU A 165 3.79 0.64 -10.22
CA GLU A 165 3.35 0.53 -11.62
C GLU A 165 4.39 -0.21 -12.48
N ILE A 166 5.68 0.12 -12.33
CA ILE A 166 6.77 -0.57 -13.03
C ILE A 166 6.86 -2.06 -12.62
N ALA A 167 6.81 -2.35 -11.31
CA ALA A 167 6.84 -3.72 -10.81
C ALA A 167 5.67 -4.55 -11.36
N ASP A 168 4.45 -4.01 -11.35
CA ASP A 168 3.27 -4.67 -11.89
C ASP A 168 3.41 -4.94 -13.40
N LYS A 169 3.94 -3.99 -14.17
CA LYS A 169 4.19 -4.17 -15.61
C LYS A 169 5.19 -5.30 -15.88
N VAL A 170 6.30 -5.33 -15.13
CA VAL A 170 7.30 -6.40 -15.24
C VAL A 170 6.65 -7.76 -14.93
N GLU A 171 5.91 -7.84 -13.82
CA GLU A 171 5.24 -9.07 -13.40
C GLU A 171 4.19 -9.54 -14.42
N ASN A 172 3.43 -8.62 -15.01
CA ASN A 172 2.45 -8.92 -16.06
C ASN A 172 3.12 -9.43 -17.35
N LEU A 173 4.24 -8.83 -17.77
CA LEU A 173 5.00 -9.29 -18.94
C LEU A 173 5.60 -10.68 -18.72
N MET A 174 6.15 -10.95 -17.52
CA MET A 174 6.60 -12.28 -17.13
C MET A 174 5.46 -13.29 -17.19
N SER A 175 4.33 -12.96 -16.56
CA SER A 175 3.15 -13.84 -16.49
C SER A 175 2.54 -14.13 -17.86
N PHE A 176 2.64 -13.20 -18.80
CA PHE A 176 2.18 -13.38 -20.18
C PHE A 176 3.00 -14.46 -20.90
N ASN A 177 4.31 -14.51 -20.66
CA ASN A 177 5.20 -15.52 -21.22
C ASN A 177 5.04 -16.87 -20.50
N ASP A 178 5.06 -16.86 -19.18
CA ASP A 178 4.79 -18.02 -18.33
C ASP A 178 4.21 -17.55 -16.98
N LYS A 179 2.98 -18.01 -16.69
CA LYS A 179 2.25 -17.66 -15.47
C LYS A 179 2.98 -18.00 -14.17
N LYS A 180 3.93 -18.95 -14.19
CA LYS A 180 4.71 -19.34 -13.00
C LYS A 180 5.99 -18.55 -12.85
N LEU A 181 6.47 -17.93 -13.92
CA LEU A 181 7.77 -17.27 -13.95
C LEU A 181 7.95 -16.18 -12.88
N PRO A 182 6.98 -15.29 -12.60
CA PRO A 182 7.15 -14.30 -11.53
C PRO A 182 7.39 -14.94 -10.16
N ASP A 183 6.68 -16.03 -9.86
CA ASP A 183 6.82 -16.73 -8.58
C ASP A 183 8.15 -17.47 -8.48
N GLU A 184 8.62 -18.07 -9.57
CA GLU A 184 9.93 -18.72 -9.63
C GLU A 184 11.06 -17.70 -9.48
N MET A 185 10.96 -16.57 -10.18
CA MET A 185 11.91 -15.46 -10.08
C MET A 185 11.93 -14.87 -8.67
N TYR A 186 10.76 -14.64 -8.06
CA TYR A 186 10.70 -14.13 -6.69
C TYR A 186 11.28 -15.12 -5.66
N LYS A 187 10.98 -16.43 -5.80
CA LYS A 187 11.57 -17.47 -4.94
C LYS A 187 13.08 -17.52 -5.05
N LYS A 188 13.62 -17.46 -6.28
CA LYS A 188 15.07 -17.39 -6.52
C LYS A 188 15.68 -16.12 -5.93
N TRP A 189 15.06 -14.97 -6.16
CA TRP A 189 15.53 -13.72 -5.58
C TRP A 189 15.57 -13.81 -4.04
N LYS A 190 14.56 -14.41 -3.42
CA LYS A 190 14.49 -14.58 -1.96
C LYS A 190 15.52 -15.58 -1.42
N SER A 191 15.95 -16.58 -2.19
CA SER A 191 17.05 -17.46 -1.80
C SER A 191 18.42 -16.78 -1.93
N ASP A 192 18.55 -15.89 -2.91
CA ASP A 192 19.82 -15.21 -3.22
C ASP A 192 20.06 -13.96 -2.36
N ASN A 193 19.03 -13.49 -1.63
CA ASN A 193 19.08 -12.26 -0.85
C ASN A 193 18.68 -12.47 0.60
N THR A 194 19.34 -11.74 1.50
CA THR A 194 18.91 -11.64 2.90
C THR A 194 17.92 -10.50 3.06
N VAL A 195 16.76 -10.80 3.66
CA VAL A 195 15.78 -9.79 4.07
C VAL A 195 15.94 -9.54 5.57
N THR A 196 16.17 -8.29 5.96
CA THR A 196 16.28 -7.88 7.37
C THR A 196 15.25 -6.80 7.66
N ALA A 197 14.42 -7.02 8.67
CA ALA A 197 13.56 -6.00 9.23
C ALA A 197 14.27 -5.34 10.42
N GLU A 198 14.42 -4.03 10.36
CA GLU A 198 15.06 -3.27 11.43
C GLU A 198 14.08 -3.02 12.58
N VAL A 199 14.60 -2.60 13.74
CA VAL A 199 13.79 -2.34 14.94
C VAL A 199 12.64 -1.37 14.68
N GLN A 200 12.80 -0.44 13.74
CA GLN A 200 11.78 0.54 13.37
C GLN A 200 10.59 -0.10 12.66
N TRP A 201 10.79 -1.16 11.88
CA TRP A 201 9.70 -1.97 11.33
C TRP A 201 8.95 -2.71 12.44
N GLU A 202 9.68 -3.29 13.39
CA GLU A 202 9.07 -3.99 14.53
C GLU A 202 8.24 -3.04 15.40
N ASN A 203 8.66 -1.79 15.53
CA ASN A 203 7.94 -0.74 16.27
C ASN A 203 6.66 -0.23 15.59
N ILE A 204 6.42 -0.55 14.30
CA ILE A 204 5.12 -0.28 13.67
C ILE A 204 4.09 -1.18 14.34
N SER A 205 3.13 -0.56 15.05
CA SER A 205 2.08 -1.28 15.77
C SER A 205 0.67 -0.95 15.32
N PHE A 206 -0.18 -1.98 15.27
CA PHE A 206 -1.60 -1.90 14.93
C PHE A 206 -2.52 -1.85 16.16
N LYS A 207 -1.96 -1.78 17.38
CA LYS A 207 -2.74 -1.68 18.63
C LYS A 207 -3.79 -0.58 18.63
N HIS A 208 -3.48 0.56 18.02
CA HIS A 208 -4.42 1.65 17.84
C HIS A 208 -5.05 1.54 16.45
N HIS A 209 -6.36 1.35 16.44
CA HIS A 209 -7.17 1.34 15.23
C HIS A 209 -7.07 2.67 14.50
N ILE A 210 -7.11 2.61 13.16
CA ILE A 210 -7.22 3.77 12.29
C ILE A 210 -8.68 4.04 11.97
N PHE A 211 -9.46 2.97 11.80
CA PHE A 211 -10.89 3.03 11.60
C PHE A 211 -11.62 2.21 12.66
N THR A 212 -12.70 2.79 13.17
CA THR A 212 -13.57 2.22 14.20
C THR A 212 -15.03 2.28 13.77
N SER A 213 -15.91 1.67 14.56
CA SER A 213 -17.36 1.75 14.32
C SER A 213 -17.88 3.18 14.30
N ASP A 214 -17.23 4.10 15.02
CA ASP A 214 -17.64 5.50 15.12
C ASP A 214 -17.44 6.24 13.79
N ASP A 215 -16.56 5.76 12.91
CA ASP A 215 -16.34 6.30 11.57
C ASP A 215 -17.45 5.90 10.56
N LEU A 216 -18.34 4.98 10.94
CA LEU A 216 -19.46 4.54 10.09
C LEU A 216 -20.73 5.39 10.25
N TYR A 217 -20.80 6.25 11.28
CA TYR A 217 -21.99 7.05 11.65
C TYR A 217 -21.75 8.56 11.52
#